data_AF-A0A1A5ZZ33-F1
#
_entry.id   AF-A0A1A5ZZ33-F1
#
_cell.length_a   1.000
_cell.length_b   1.000
_cell.length_c   1.000
_cell.angle_alpha   90.00
_cell.angle_beta   90.00
_cell.angle_gamma   90.00
#
_symmetry.space_group_name_H-M   'P 1'
#
loop_
_entity.id
_entity.type
_entity.pdbx_description
1 polymer ?
#
loop_
_entity_poly.entity_id
_entity_poly.type
_entity_poly.pdbx_seq_one_letter_code
_entity_poly.pdbx_strand_id
1 'polypeptide(L)'
;MEIDQSICYHMKNGHGEEENYFCPLDKPEHTSKLPALHHIHSGRFEHVVAGSTRTRSPRLLSEDGSGDMTSTEVEIYGLTSPMKVAARSSRAFQNGPYLARNHDDQLDLYGTYRVYQDPHSAFVSGIYPSQDVSGIFRTLDSKDERGNLLIHVPSRRSHPGLTCSVKDIFAMAGTITGCGSWIIQQNGEKAEKNATLVQKLVDAGVSIVGKSETLEGPNIEENSQRLYPFSCRADGWQSVGGSSSGAAAGLAAYPWLDMAITSDTSGSTIFPAARVGVYGI
;
A
#
# COMPACT_ATOMS: atom_id res chain seq x y z
N MET A 1 -11.74 8.18 -20.93
CA MET A 1 -11.32 8.90 -19.71
C MET A 1 -10.00 8.27 -19.34
N GLU A 2 -8.90 8.92 -19.72
CA GLU A 2 -7.55 8.39 -19.53
C GLU A 2 -7.35 8.09 -18.04
N ILE A 3 -7.01 6.85 -17.75
CA ILE A 3 -6.55 6.47 -16.41
C ILE A 3 -5.19 7.13 -16.31
N ASP A 4 -5.10 8.27 -15.62
CA ASP A 4 -3.82 8.93 -15.33
C ASP A 4 -3.04 8.00 -14.39
N GLN A 5 -2.31 7.05 -14.99
CA GLN A 5 -1.57 6.05 -14.24
C GLN A 5 -0.36 6.77 -13.65
N SER A 6 -0.32 6.96 -12.35
CA SER A 6 0.86 7.50 -11.67
C SER A 6 1.61 6.41 -10.92
N ILE A 7 2.93 6.53 -10.90
CA ILE A 7 3.79 5.82 -9.96
C ILE A 7 3.91 6.69 -8.71
N CYS A 8 3.67 6.10 -7.55
CA CYS A 8 4.01 6.71 -6.27
C CYS A 8 5.27 6.09 -5.67
N TYR A 9 6.08 6.94 -5.06
CA TYR A 9 7.24 6.56 -4.25
C TYR A 9 7.30 7.46 -3.00
N HIS A 10 7.93 6.95 -1.95
CA HIS A 10 8.01 7.61 -0.65
C HIS A 10 9.45 8.04 -0.35
N MET A 11 9.64 9.28 0.07
CA MET A 11 10.96 9.81 0.44
C MET A 11 10.89 10.66 1.69
N LYS A 12 12.02 10.75 2.41
CA LYS A 12 12.15 11.73 3.48
C LYS A 12 12.37 13.14 2.95
N ASN A 13 11.57 14.09 3.44
CA ASN A 13 11.81 15.52 3.23
C ASN A 13 13.03 15.99 4.06
N GLY A 14 13.41 17.26 3.91
CA GLY A 14 14.53 17.86 4.65
C GLY A 14 14.37 17.86 6.18
N HIS A 15 13.18 17.51 6.70
CA HIS A 15 12.87 17.39 8.12
C HIS A 15 12.85 15.92 8.61
N GLY A 16 13.12 14.95 7.72
CA GLY A 16 13.17 13.53 8.06
C GLY A 16 11.82 12.80 8.03
N GLU A 17 10.74 13.46 7.60
CA GLU A 17 9.41 12.87 7.48
C GLU A 17 9.22 12.25 6.08
N GLU A 18 8.64 11.04 5.99
CA GLU A 18 8.32 10.46 4.66
C GLU A 18 7.11 11.18 4.04
N GLU A 19 7.31 11.66 2.81
CA GLU A 19 6.31 12.29 1.95
C GLU A 19 6.04 11.42 0.71
N ASN A 20 4.84 11.59 0.14
CA ASN A 20 4.39 10.89 -1.06
C ASN A 20 4.69 11.73 -2.30
N TYR A 21 5.32 11.12 -3.29
CA TYR A 21 5.62 11.75 -4.58
C TYR A 21 4.92 10.99 -5.70
N PHE A 22 4.29 11.72 -6.63
CA PHE A 22 3.54 11.15 -7.75
C PHE A 22 4.21 11.50 -9.08
N CYS A 23 4.40 10.50 -9.93
CA CYS A 23 4.99 10.65 -11.26
C CYS A 23 4.00 10.09 -12.32
N PRO A 24 3.50 10.90 -13.28
CA PRO A 24 2.62 10.43 -14.35
C PRO A 24 3.34 9.45 -15.28
N LEU A 25 2.65 8.39 -15.73
CA LEU A 25 3.18 7.42 -16.69
C LEU A 25 3.07 7.88 -18.15
N ASP A 26 2.22 8.88 -18.45
CA ASP A 26 1.99 9.35 -19.82
C ASP A 26 2.89 10.54 -20.20
N LYS A 27 4.03 10.22 -20.84
CA LYS A 27 4.40 10.66 -22.22
C LYS A 27 5.82 10.20 -22.59
N PRO A 28 5.98 9.35 -23.62
CA PRO A 28 7.29 8.96 -24.17
C PRO A 28 7.97 10.05 -25.01
N GLU A 29 7.30 11.18 -25.29
CA GLU A 29 7.81 12.22 -26.19
C GLU A 29 7.60 13.60 -25.58
N HIS A 30 8.61 14.11 -24.87
CA HIS A 30 9.01 15.53 -24.82
C HIS A 30 10.15 15.72 -23.80
N THR A 31 11.36 15.35 -24.22
CA THR A 31 12.61 15.88 -23.66
C THR A 31 12.76 17.35 -24.02
N SER A 32 11.93 18.22 -23.45
CA SER A 32 12.21 19.66 -23.24
C SER A 32 10.95 20.33 -22.71
N LYS A 33 11.00 20.83 -21.47
CA LYS A 33 9.96 21.63 -20.79
C LYS A 33 8.82 20.82 -20.16
N LEU A 34 9.11 20.24 -19.00
CA LEU A 34 8.13 19.99 -17.94
C LEU A 34 7.61 21.34 -17.41
N PRO A 35 6.30 21.64 -17.44
CA PRO A 35 5.72 22.70 -16.64
C PRO A 35 5.36 22.16 -15.25
N ALA A 36 5.89 22.81 -14.22
CA ALA A 36 5.40 22.84 -12.84
C ALA A 36 5.48 21.55 -11.99
N LEU A 37 6.70 21.18 -11.59
CA LEU A 37 7.00 20.63 -10.26
C LEU A 37 8.14 21.46 -9.65
N HIS A 38 7.89 22.76 -9.49
CA HIS A 38 8.79 23.66 -8.76
C HIS A 38 8.56 23.44 -7.27
N HIS A 39 9.21 22.42 -6.70
CA HIS A 39 9.75 22.35 -5.34
C HIS A 39 10.35 20.95 -5.11
N ILE A 40 11.29 20.54 -5.97
CA ILE A 40 12.24 19.46 -5.65
C ILE A 40 13.60 20.12 -5.53
N HIS A 41 14.07 20.30 -4.31
CA HIS A 41 15.44 20.72 -4.02
C HIS A 41 16.39 19.64 -4.60
N SER A 42 17.05 20.00 -5.70
CA SER A 42 18.35 19.49 -6.19
C SER A 42 18.64 17.99 -6.38
N GLY A 43 17.68 17.06 -6.29
CA GLY A 43 17.91 15.63 -6.57
C GLY A 43 17.26 15.17 -7.87
N ARG A 44 18.01 15.04 -8.97
CA ARG A 44 17.51 14.36 -10.20
C ARG A 44 17.45 12.85 -9.93
N PHE A 45 16.28 12.25 -10.09
CA PHE A 45 16.18 10.78 -10.19
C PHE A 45 16.66 10.37 -11.57
N GLU A 46 17.64 9.48 -11.62
CA GLU A 46 18.30 9.15 -12.87
C GLU A 46 17.60 8.01 -13.59
N HIS A 47 17.10 6.98 -12.87
CA HIS A 47 16.52 5.79 -13.49
C HIS A 47 15.45 5.10 -12.62
N VAL A 48 14.40 4.57 -13.25
CA VAL A 48 13.58 3.48 -12.67
C VAL A 48 14.35 2.19 -12.88
N VAL A 49 14.61 1.46 -11.80
CA VAL A 49 15.48 0.29 -11.86
C VAL A 49 14.75 -0.93 -11.35
N ALA A 50 14.73 -2.00 -12.15
CA ALA A 50 14.18 -3.27 -11.74
C ALA A 50 15.25 -3.98 -10.89
N GLY A 51 15.08 -3.99 -9.57
CA GLY A 51 15.93 -4.77 -8.69
C GLY A 51 15.43 -6.21 -8.62
N SER A 52 16.30 -7.18 -8.87
CA SER A 52 16.07 -8.53 -8.34
C SER A 52 17.04 -8.75 -7.20
N THR A 53 16.49 -9.03 -6.02
CA THR A 53 17.28 -9.44 -4.88
C THR A 53 17.46 -10.95 -4.93
N ARG A 54 18.67 -11.38 -5.28
CA ARG A 54 19.14 -12.73 -4.94
C ARG A 54 19.77 -12.67 -3.56
N THR A 55 18.94 -12.75 -2.53
CA THR A 55 19.41 -12.92 -1.15
C THR A 55 20.10 -14.28 -1.03
N ARG A 56 21.43 -14.30 -1.08
CA ARG A 56 22.19 -15.32 -0.34
C ARG A 56 22.07 -14.96 1.14
N SER A 57 21.91 -15.97 1.98
CA SER A 57 21.59 -15.89 3.41
C SER A 57 22.14 -14.62 4.10
N PRO A 58 21.32 -13.85 4.83
CA PRO A 58 21.76 -12.61 5.44
C PRO A 58 22.95 -12.88 6.36
N ARG A 59 24.10 -12.22 6.10
CA ARG A 59 25.19 -12.15 7.07
C ARG A 59 24.86 -11.00 8.00
N LEU A 60 24.48 -11.33 9.24
CA LEU A 60 24.43 -10.37 10.34
C LEU A 60 25.87 -9.90 10.58
N LEU A 61 26.13 -8.61 10.32
CA LEU A 61 27.33 -7.94 10.81
C LEU A 61 26.93 -7.27 12.13
N SER A 62 27.04 -8.01 13.23
CA SER A 62 27.05 -7.40 14.54
C SER A 62 28.50 -7.04 14.87
N GLU A 63 28.80 -5.75 14.83
CA GLU A 63 29.74 -5.09 15.73
C GLU A 63 29.29 -3.63 15.73
N ASP A 64 28.95 -3.12 16.92
CA ASP A 64 28.65 -1.71 17.21
C ASP A 64 27.16 -1.29 17.18
N GLY A 65 26.43 -1.71 18.22
CA GLY A 65 25.51 -0.87 19.04
C GLY A 65 24.41 -0.01 18.39
N SER A 66 24.18 -0.10 17.09
CA SER A 66 23.13 0.60 16.35
C SER A 66 22.34 -0.44 15.55
N GLY A 67 21.01 -0.40 15.62
CA GLY A 67 20.10 -1.52 15.31
C GLY A 67 20.44 -2.35 14.06
N ASP A 68 20.17 -3.66 14.14
CA ASP A 68 20.45 -4.70 13.12
C ASP A 68 20.25 -4.20 11.68
N MET A 69 21.31 -3.71 11.05
CA MET A 69 21.34 -3.42 9.62
C MET A 69 21.76 -4.67 8.87
N THR A 70 20.90 -5.14 7.97
CA THR A 70 21.25 -6.25 7.08
C THR A 70 22.00 -5.72 5.86
N SER A 71 23.17 -6.32 5.57
CA SER A 71 23.88 -6.10 4.31
C SER A 71 23.42 -7.16 3.31
N THR A 72 22.77 -6.73 2.23
CA THR A 72 22.26 -7.61 1.17
C THR A 72 22.91 -7.23 -0.16
N GLU A 73 23.38 -8.23 -0.91
CA GLU A 73 23.81 -8.01 -2.29
C GLU A 73 22.57 -7.86 -3.18
N VAL A 74 22.42 -6.70 -3.81
CA VAL A 74 21.30 -6.37 -4.70
C VAL A 74 21.81 -6.34 -6.13
N GLU A 75 21.15 -7.08 -7.03
CA GLU A 75 21.38 -6.98 -8.46
C GLU A 75 20.38 -6.01 -9.07
N ILE A 76 20.92 -4.95 -9.66
CA ILE A 76 20.19 -3.82 -10.18
C ILE A 76 20.14 -3.92 -11.71
N TYR A 77 18.95 -4.13 -12.27
CA TYR A 77 18.71 -4.29 -13.72
C TYR A 77 18.00 -3.06 -14.30
N GLY A 78 18.40 -2.63 -15.51
CA GLY A 78 17.85 -1.42 -16.16
C GLY A 78 18.83 -0.25 -16.24
N LEU A 79 20.04 -0.42 -15.68
CA LEU A 79 21.22 0.36 -16.01
C LEU A 79 21.85 -0.16 -17.32
N THR A 80 22.77 0.59 -17.91
CA THR A 80 23.52 0.18 -19.13
C THR A 80 24.25 -1.16 -18.97
N SER A 81 24.58 -1.53 -17.72
CA SER A 81 25.03 -2.86 -17.32
C SER A 81 24.45 -3.23 -15.95
N PRO A 82 24.16 -4.53 -15.68
CA PRO A 82 23.74 -4.96 -14.36
C PRO A 82 24.81 -4.64 -13.32
N MET A 83 24.42 -4.02 -12.21
CA MET A 83 25.33 -3.67 -11.11
C MET A 83 25.00 -4.49 -9.87
N LYS A 84 26.04 -4.95 -9.18
CA LYS A 84 25.95 -5.57 -7.85
C LYS A 84 26.34 -4.53 -6.81
N VAL A 85 25.43 -4.24 -5.89
CA VAL A 85 25.66 -3.25 -4.83
C VAL A 85 25.39 -3.91 -3.48
N ALA A 86 26.24 -3.62 -2.50
CA ALA A 86 25.96 -3.94 -1.10
C ALA A 86 24.96 -2.91 -0.57
N ALA A 87 23.72 -3.31 -0.36
CA ALA A 87 22.68 -2.45 0.17
C ALA A 87 22.57 -2.63 1.69
N ARG A 88 22.50 -1.51 2.41
CA ARG A 88 22.23 -1.48 3.84
C ARG A 88 20.76 -1.15 4.04
N SER A 89 20.03 -1.99 4.75
CA SER A 89 18.65 -1.70 5.11
C SER A 89 18.29 -2.33 6.45
N SER A 90 17.39 -1.67 7.18
CA SER A 90 16.71 -2.21 8.35
C SER A 90 15.74 -3.35 8.00
N ARG A 91 15.51 -3.61 6.71
CA ARG A 91 14.66 -4.69 6.20
C ARG A 91 15.29 -5.43 5.03
N ALA A 92 14.97 -6.72 4.89
CA ALA A 92 15.30 -7.48 3.70
C ALA A 92 14.62 -6.86 2.46
N PHE A 93 15.40 -6.57 1.42
CA PHE A 93 14.88 -6.09 0.14
C PHE A 93 14.03 -7.16 -0.54
N GLN A 94 12.81 -6.80 -0.92
CA GLN A 94 11.94 -7.66 -1.70
C GLN A 94 12.31 -7.55 -3.19
N ASN A 95 12.02 -8.60 -3.96
CA ASN A 95 12.10 -8.48 -5.41
C ASN A 95 11.09 -7.43 -5.90
N GLY A 96 11.43 -6.58 -6.86
CA GLY A 96 10.48 -5.60 -7.35
C GLY A 96 11.08 -4.40 -8.05
N PRO A 97 10.23 -3.54 -8.64
CA PRO A 97 10.68 -2.26 -9.18
C PRO A 97 10.99 -1.27 -8.04
N TYR A 98 12.15 -0.65 -8.14
CA TYR A 98 12.60 0.40 -7.25
C TYR A 98 12.94 1.65 -8.05
N LEU A 99 12.72 2.81 -7.44
CA LEU A 99 13.21 4.08 -7.95
C LEU A 99 14.54 4.36 -7.24
N ALA A 100 15.59 4.61 -8.03
CA ALA A 100 16.92 4.78 -7.50
C ALA A 100 17.33 6.26 -7.55
N ARG A 101 17.90 6.76 -6.45
CA ARG A 101 18.53 8.08 -6.39
C ARG A 101 19.99 7.90 -6.05
N ASN A 102 20.85 8.45 -6.90
CA ASN A 102 22.29 8.47 -6.69
C ASN A 102 22.67 9.70 -5.85
N HIS A 103 23.46 9.53 -4.80
CA HIS A 103 23.97 10.60 -3.97
C HIS A 103 25.34 10.22 -3.38
N ASP A 104 26.40 10.96 -3.74
CA ASP A 104 27.75 10.87 -3.14
C ASP A 104 28.23 9.43 -2.85
N ASP A 105 28.42 8.62 -3.89
CA ASP A 105 28.82 7.20 -3.84
C ASP A 105 27.84 6.26 -3.11
N GLN A 106 26.64 6.73 -2.78
CA GLN A 106 25.53 5.95 -2.22
C GLN A 106 24.33 5.92 -3.18
N LEU A 107 23.58 4.82 -3.12
CA LEU A 107 22.39 4.62 -3.92
C LEU A 107 21.19 4.38 -3.00
N ASP A 108 20.28 5.34 -2.94
CA ASP A 108 19.01 5.21 -2.24
C ASP A 108 18.00 4.48 -3.14
N LEU A 109 17.32 3.47 -2.60
CA LEU A 109 16.29 2.72 -3.30
C LEU A 109 14.92 2.92 -2.65
N TYR A 110 13.96 3.37 -3.43
CA TYR A 110 12.60 3.63 -2.99
C TYR A 110 11.63 2.63 -3.62
N GLY A 111 10.79 2.00 -2.80
CA GLY A 111 9.74 1.12 -3.29
C GLY A 111 8.78 1.90 -4.19
N THR A 112 8.42 1.31 -5.34
CA THR A 112 7.49 1.93 -6.29
C THR A 112 6.15 1.23 -6.27
N TYR A 113 5.09 2.02 -6.27
CA TYR A 113 3.72 1.56 -6.24
C TYR A 113 2.98 2.12 -7.44
N ARG A 114 2.12 1.29 -8.04
CA ARG A 114 1.12 1.81 -8.95
C ARG A 114 -0.04 2.35 -8.14
N VAL A 115 -0.51 3.53 -8.50
CA VAL A 115 -1.65 4.17 -7.84
C VAL A 115 -2.93 3.78 -8.57
N TYR A 116 -3.94 3.35 -7.82
CA TYR A 116 -5.28 3.09 -8.32
C TYR A 116 -6.29 3.98 -7.60
N GLN A 117 -7.32 4.40 -8.32
CA GLN A 117 -8.47 5.09 -7.73
C GLN A 117 -9.41 4.07 -7.10
N ASP A 118 -10.08 4.45 -6.01
CA ASP A 118 -11.13 3.67 -5.33
C ASP A 118 -12.53 4.26 -5.59
N PRO A 119 -13.10 4.13 -6.81
CA PRO A 119 -14.44 4.63 -7.11
C PRO A 119 -15.55 3.88 -6.36
N HIS A 120 -15.25 2.69 -5.84
CA HIS A 120 -16.22 1.89 -5.08
C HIS A 120 -16.30 2.29 -3.60
N SER A 121 -15.49 3.24 -3.12
CA SER A 121 -15.40 3.58 -1.69
C SER A 121 -15.19 2.33 -0.83
N ALA A 122 -14.39 1.38 -1.32
CA ALA A 122 -14.15 0.10 -0.65
C ALA A 122 -13.17 0.25 0.52
N PHE A 123 -12.39 1.31 0.54
CA PHE A 123 -11.34 1.54 1.53
C PHE A 123 -11.64 2.76 2.41
N VAL A 124 -11.22 2.65 3.68
CA VAL A 124 -11.12 3.78 4.61
C VAL A 124 -9.85 4.57 4.33
N SER A 125 -8.78 3.86 3.99
CA SER A 125 -7.46 4.41 3.66
C SER A 125 -6.64 3.40 2.85
N GLY A 126 -5.85 3.90 1.91
CA GLY A 126 -4.73 3.15 1.36
C GLY A 126 -3.61 3.08 2.39
N ILE A 127 -2.88 1.98 2.44
CA ILE A 127 -1.73 1.83 3.35
C ILE A 127 -0.52 1.27 2.64
N TYR A 128 0.65 1.55 3.19
CA TYR A 128 1.92 1.02 2.72
C TYR A 128 2.86 0.80 3.91
N PRO A 129 3.80 -0.15 3.82
CA PRO A 129 4.78 -0.37 4.88
C PRO A 129 5.72 0.83 5.00
N SER A 130 6.01 1.25 6.24
CA SER A 130 7.04 2.25 6.53
C SER A 130 8.40 1.78 6.03
N GLN A 131 9.21 2.68 5.47
CA GLN A 131 10.57 2.33 5.03
C GLN A 131 11.54 2.30 6.22
N ASP A 132 11.22 3.03 7.29
CA ASP A 132 12.09 3.18 8.45
C ASP A 132 11.99 2.03 9.46
N VAL A 133 10.75 1.60 9.73
CA VAL A 133 10.44 0.68 10.84
C VAL A 133 9.65 -0.50 10.33
N SER A 134 10.24 -1.68 10.44
CA SER A 134 9.60 -2.94 10.05
C SER A 134 8.31 -3.19 10.83
N GLY A 135 7.27 -3.66 10.14
CA GLY A 135 5.97 -3.98 10.74
C GLY A 135 5.09 -2.76 11.03
N ILE A 136 5.57 -1.53 10.84
CA ILE A 136 4.76 -0.31 10.93
C ILE A 136 4.23 0.05 9.54
N PHE A 137 2.99 0.51 9.48
CA PHE A 137 2.32 1.00 8.28
C PHE A 137 2.14 2.52 8.35
N ARG A 138 2.04 3.12 7.16
CA ARG A 138 1.62 4.50 6.98
C ARG A 138 0.36 4.54 6.11
N THR A 139 -0.43 5.57 6.31
CA THR A 139 -1.66 5.82 5.54
C THR A 139 -1.38 6.75 4.38
N LEU A 140 -1.92 6.43 3.22
CA LEU A 140 -1.99 7.36 2.10
C LEU A 140 -3.28 8.16 2.22
N ASP A 141 -3.15 9.44 2.60
CA ASP A 141 -4.26 10.39 2.59
C ASP A 141 -4.20 11.23 1.31
N SER A 142 -4.59 10.61 0.20
CA SER A 142 -4.62 11.27 -1.09
C SER A 142 -5.85 10.85 -1.85
N LYS A 143 -6.47 11.82 -2.53
CA LYS A 143 -7.69 11.64 -3.31
C LYS A 143 -7.49 12.23 -4.69
N ASP A 144 -8.21 11.69 -5.68
CA ASP A 144 -8.30 12.31 -6.99
C ASP A 144 -9.22 13.54 -6.98
N GLU A 145 -9.33 14.22 -8.13
CA GLU A 145 -10.20 15.39 -8.32
C GLU A 145 -11.68 15.12 -8.05
N ARG A 146 -12.10 13.85 -8.07
CA ARG A 146 -13.48 13.40 -7.81
C ARG A 146 -13.70 13.00 -6.36
N GLY A 147 -12.65 13.04 -5.54
CA GLY A 147 -12.68 12.64 -4.13
C GLY A 147 -12.51 11.14 -3.89
N ASN A 148 -12.21 10.34 -4.91
CA ASN A 148 -11.92 8.91 -4.72
C ASN A 148 -10.57 8.77 -4.03
N LEU A 149 -10.48 7.86 -3.06
CA LEU A 149 -9.20 7.54 -2.43
C LEU A 149 -8.24 6.94 -3.44
N LEU A 150 -6.96 7.26 -3.27
CA LEU A 150 -5.87 6.62 -3.99
C LEU A 150 -5.37 5.42 -3.18
N ILE A 151 -5.07 4.32 -3.85
CA ILE A 151 -4.59 3.06 -3.25
C ILE A 151 -3.24 2.69 -3.88
N HIS A 152 -2.24 2.47 -3.02
CA HIS A 152 -0.92 2.00 -3.44
C HIS A 152 -0.93 0.48 -3.61
N VAL A 153 -0.61 0.05 -4.82
CA VAL A 153 -0.52 -1.37 -5.15
C VAL A 153 0.91 -1.68 -5.60
N PRO A 154 1.65 -2.52 -4.88
CA PRO A 154 2.99 -2.91 -5.28
C PRO A 154 2.94 -3.78 -6.55
N SER A 155 4.08 -3.88 -7.23
CA SER A 155 4.20 -4.76 -8.39
C SER A 155 3.95 -6.21 -8.00
N ARG A 156 3.21 -6.96 -8.83
CA ARG A 156 3.03 -8.42 -8.70
C ARG A 156 4.35 -9.21 -8.83
N ARG A 157 5.46 -8.56 -9.21
CA ARG A 157 6.81 -9.14 -9.19
C ARG A 157 7.43 -9.17 -7.78
N SER A 158 6.78 -8.55 -6.79
CA SER A 158 7.13 -8.79 -5.39
C SER A 158 6.84 -10.23 -5.00
N HIS A 159 7.60 -10.78 -4.05
CA HIS A 159 7.33 -12.10 -3.51
C HIS A 159 6.67 -11.93 -2.14
N PRO A 160 5.51 -12.55 -1.88
CA PRO A 160 4.80 -13.57 -2.66
C PRO A 160 3.94 -13.01 -3.82
N GLY A 161 3.83 -11.69 -3.95
CA GLY A 161 3.12 -11.03 -5.06
C GLY A 161 1.60 -10.97 -4.86
N LEU A 162 1.14 -11.40 -3.68
CA LEU A 162 -0.26 -11.35 -3.26
C LEU A 162 -0.55 -10.03 -2.56
N THR A 163 -1.66 -9.41 -2.94
CA THR A 163 -2.20 -8.21 -2.30
C THR A 163 -3.40 -8.54 -1.43
N CYS A 164 -3.55 -7.79 -0.34
CA CYS A 164 -4.61 -8.02 0.63
C CYS A 164 -5.18 -6.71 1.15
N SER A 165 -6.50 -6.66 1.38
CA SER A 165 -7.14 -5.63 2.20
C SER A 165 -7.43 -6.20 3.59
N VAL A 166 -7.47 -5.34 4.60
CA VAL A 166 -7.79 -5.74 5.97
C VAL A 166 -8.94 -4.90 6.48
N LYS A 167 -10.03 -5.55 6.91
CA LYS A 167 -11.18 -4.88 7.52
C LYS A 167 -10.75 -3.95 8.64
N ASP A 168 -11.33 -2.76 8.68
CA ASP A 168 -10.98 -1.70 9.63
C ASP A 168 -11.48 -1.94 11.06
N ILE A 169 -11.23 -3.13 11.58
CA ILE A 169 -11.40 -3.56 12.97
C ILE A 169 -10.12 -4.24 13.50
N PHE A 170 -9.20 -4.61 12.60
CA PHE A 170 -7.93 -5.22 12.97
C PHE A 170 -6.87 -4.14 13.16
N ALA A 171 -6.26 -4.09 14.34
CA ALA A 171 -5.18 -3.18 14.64
C ALA A 171 -4.00 -3.38 13.68
N MET A 172 -3.48 -2.28 13.12
CA MET A 172 -2.26 -2.27 12.32
C MET A 172 -1.37 -1.14 12.81
N ALA A 173 -0.14 -1.47 13.19
CA ALA A 173 0.79 -0.54 13.80
C ALA A 173 1.01 0.68 12.89
N GLY A 174 0.91 1.89 13.45
CA GLY A 174 1.05 3.15 12.71
C GLY A 174 -0.23 3.64 12.00
N THR A 175 -1.35 2.92 12.12
CA THR A 175 -2.65 3.32 11.55
C THR A 175 -3.72 3.42 12.63
N ILE A 176 -4.72 4.26 12.40
CA ILE A 176 -5.95 4.30 13.19
C ILE A 176 -6.82 3.09 12.79
N THR A 177 -7.50 2.48 13.75
CA THR A 177 -8.53 1.47 13.50
C THR A 177 -9.89 2.06 13.84
N GLY A 178 -10.64 2.45 12.82
CA GLY A 178 -11.85 3.26 12.96
C GLY A 178 -13.11 2.47 13.33
N CYS A 179 -13.13 1.16 13.10
CA CYS A 179 -14.29 0.29 13.38
C CYS A 179 -15.60 0.78 12.72
N GLY A 180 -15.49 1.42 11.55
CA GLY A 180 -16.63 2.02 10.84
C GLY A 180 -17.15 3.33 11.45
N SER A 181 -16.56 3.76 12.57
CA SER A 181 -16.94 4.97 13.30
C SER A 181 -16.16 6.17 12.79
N TRP A 182 -16.87 7.20 12.30
CA TRP A 182 -16.25 8.42 11.81
C TRP A 182 -15.48 9.15 12.93
N ILE A 183 -16.00 9.19 14.16
CA ILE A 183 -15.34 9.89 15.27
C ILE A 183 -14.02 9.22 15.68
N ILE A 184 -13.98 7.88 15.69
CA ILE A 184 -12.75 7.13 15.97
C ILE A 184 -11.76 7.33 14.82
N GLN A 185 -12.23 7.33 13.57
CA GLN A 185 -11.34 7.56 12.44
C GLN A 185 -10.65 8.94 12.51
N GLN A 186 -11.35 9.97 12.98
CA GLN A 186 -10.80 11.33 13.06
C GLN A 186 -9.90 11.55 14.28
N ASN A 187 -10.27 10.98 15.43
CA ASN A 187 -9.64 11.31 16.72
C ASN A 187 -8.91 10.14 17.38
N GLY A 188 -8.95 8.95 16.77
CA GLY A 188 -8.35 7.75 17.31
C GLY A 188 -6.84 7.80 17.33
N GLU A 189 -6.26 7.07 18.27
CA GLU A 189 -4.81 6.88 18.33
C GLU A 189 -4.37 5.81 17.32
N LYS A 190 -3.17 5.99 16.77
CA LYS A 190 -2.55 4.97 15.93
C LYS A 190 -2.19 3.77 16.79
N ALA A 191 -2.48 2.57 16.31
CA ALA A 191 -2.12 1.36 17.04
C ALA A 191 -0.59 1.23 17.16
N GLU A 192 -0.11 0.76 18.31
CA GLU A 192 1.32 0.50 18.54
C GLU A 192 1.77 -0.85 17.97
N LYS A 193 0.84 -1.81 17.84
CA LYS A 193 1.12 -3.19 17.45
C LYS A 193 0.11 -3.69 16.43
N ASN A 194 0.58 -4.55 15.54
CA ASN A 194 -0.27 -5.30 14.64
C ASN A 194 -1.10 -6.32 15.42
N ALA A 195 -2.36 -6.51 15.02
CA ALA A 195 -3.13 -7.67 15.41
C ALA A 195 -2.39 -8.96 14.96
N THR A 196 -2.53 -10.05 15.71
CA THR A 196 -1.80 -11.30 15.43
C THR A 196 -1.98 -11.80 14.00
N LEU A 197 -3.20 -11.69 13.45
CA LEU A 197 -3.48 -12.06 12.07
C LEU A 197 -2.75 -11.17 11.05
N VAL A 198 -2.72 -9.86 11.29
CA VAL A 198 -2.00 -8.90 10.45
C VAL A 198 -0.51 -9.21 10.47
N GLN A 199 0.06 -9.49 11.64
CA GLN A 199 1.48 -9.83 11.74
C GLN A 199 1.80 -11.11 10.95
N LYS A 200 0.95 -12.14 11.02
CA LYS A 200 1.12 -13.36 10.21
C LYS A 200 1.12 -13.09 8.71
N LEU A 201 0.29 -12.16 8.23
CA LEU A 201 0.30 -11.76 6.82
C LEU A 201 1.59 -11.04 6.44
N VAL A 202 2.07 -10.14 7.30
CA VAL A 202 3.34 -9.43 7.12
C VAL A 202 4.50 -10.42 7.07
N ASP A 203 4.54 -11.38 7.99
CA ASP A 203 5.59 -12.41 8.07
C ASP A 203 5.54 -13.35 6.85
N ALA A 204 4.36 -13.62 6.32
CA ALA A 204 4.16 -14.35 5.06
C ALA A 204 4.52 -13.52 3.81
N GLY A 205 4.86 -12.24 3.98
CA GLY A 205 5.22 -11.31 2.91
C GLY A 205 4.05 -10.71 2.13
N VAL A 206 2.80 -10.99 2.52
CA VAL A 206 1.60 -10.48 1.84
C VAL A 206 1.58 -8.95 1.85
N SER A 207 1.29 -8.35 0.69
CA SER A 207 1.23 -6.90 0.54
C SER A 207 -0.13 -6.38 0.96
N ILE A 208 -0.23 -5.80 2.16
CA ILE A 208 -1.47 -5.17 2.61
C ILE A 208 -1.56 -3.76 2.02
N VAL A 209 -2.58 -3.53 1.19
CA VAL A 209 -2.71 -2.30 0.36
C VAL A 209 -3.70 -1.28 0.91
N GLY A 210 -4.59 -1.70 1.81
CA GLY A 210 -5.57 -0.79 2.39
C GLY A 210 -6.35 -1.38 3.54
N LYS A 211 -6.92 -0.46 4.34
CA LYS A 211 -7.91 -0.76 5.37
C LYS A 211 -9.29 -0.70 4.71
N SER A 212 -9.99 -1.82 4.62
CA SER A 212 -11.30 -1.86 3.96
C SER A 212 -12.41 -1.36 4.87
N GLU A 213 -13.37 -0.64 4.28
CA GLU A 213 -14.54 -0.09 4.95
C GLU A 213 -15.37 -1.19 5.64
N THR A 214 -15.96 -0.82 6.78
CA THR A 214 -16.79 -1.69 7.62
C THR A 214 -17.97 -0.90 8.15
N LEU A 215 -19.01 -1.60 8.58
CA LEU A 215 -20.13 -0.98 9.29
C LEU A 215 -19.77 -0.76 10.76
N GLU A 216 -20.27 0.34 11.35
CA GLU A 216 -20.11 0.65 12.77
C GLU A 216 -20.97 -0.28 13.64
N GLY A 217 -20.38 -0.90 14.66
CA GLY A 217 -21.11 -1.76 15.61
C GLY A 217 -21.68 -3.05 14.99
N PRO A 218 -22.82 -3.58 15.51
CA PRO A 218 -23.43 -4.81 15.00
C PRO A 218 -24.25 -4.60 13.71
N ASN A 219 -24.15 -3.44 13.05
CA ASN A 219 -24.90 -3.14 11.85
C ASN A 219 -24.48 -4.05 10.69
N ILE A 220 -25.46 -4.57 9.94
CA ILE A 220 -25.26 -5.52 8.84
C ILE A 220 -25.76 -5.03 7.48
N GLU A 221 -26.55 -3.94 7.44
CA GLU A 221 -27.25 -3.53 6.23
C GLU A 221 -26.76 -2.17 5.69
N GLU A 222 -26.47 -1.18 6.54
CA GLU A 222 -26.08 0.17 6.10
C GLU A 222 -25.06 0.84 7.04
N ASN A 223 -24.24 1.75 6.53
CA ASN A 223 -23.39 2.65 7.31
C ASN A 223 -23.95 4.06 7.21
N SER A 224 -24.36 4.67 8.33
CA SER A 224 -24.87 6.05 8.35
C SER A 224 -23.78 7.12 8.53
N GLN A 225 -22.55 6.71 8.86
CA GLN A 225 -21.47 7.63 9.24
C GLN A 225 -20.54 7.97 8.07
N ARG A 226 -20.47 7.12 7.05
CA ARG A 226 -19.59 7.25 5.89
C ARG A 226 -20.29 6.77 4.64
N LEU A 227 -19.71 7.11 3.49
CA LEU A 227 -20.15 6.58 2.21
C LEU A 227 -20.08 5.04 2.25
N TYR A 228 -21.23 4.43 2.02
CA TYR A 228 -21.34 2.99 1.93
C TYR A 228 -20.70 2.50 0.62
N PRO A 229 -19.92 1.39 0.63
CA PRO A 229 -19.25 0.92 -0.58
C PRO A 229 -20.22 0.60 -1.72
N PHE A 230 -19.88 1.05 -2.93
CA PHE A 230 -20.65 0.76 -4.13
C PHE A 230 -20.32 -0.64 -4.66
N SER A 231 -21.34 -1.43 -4.95
CA SER A 231 -21.16 -2.75 -5.57
C SER A 231 -20.71 -2.63 -7.02
N CYS A 232 -19.89 -3.57 -7.50
CA CYS A 232 -19.63 -3.71 -8.94
C CYS A 232 -20.76 -4.44 -9.68
N ARG A 233 -21.82 -4.85 -8.98
CA ARG A 233 -23.00 -5.56 -9.51
C ARG A 233 -24.18 -4.59 -9.64
N ALA A 234 -25.10 -4.93 -10.55
CA ALA A 234 -26.32 -4.17 -10.80
C ALA A 234 -26.09 -2.66 -10.97
N ASP A 235 -25.13 -2.30 -11.83
CA ASP A 235 -24.79 -0.92 -12.17
C ASP A 235 -24.49 -0.01 -10.97
N GLY A 236 -23.96 -0.58 -9.88
CA GLY A 236 -23.65 0.16 -8.65
C GLY A 236 -24.75 0.18 -7.59
N TRP A 237 -25.96 -0.27 -7.92
CA TRP A 237 -27.15 -0.06 -7.09
C TRP A 237 -27.51 -1.23 -6.17
N GLN A 238 -26.85 -2.38 -6.34
CA GLN A 238 -27.05 -3.48 -5.40
C GLN A 238 -26.30 -3.21 -4.10
N SER A 239 -26.98 -3.35 -2.96
CA SER A 239 -26.32 -3.33 -1.65
C SER A 239 -25.26 -4.44 -1.56
N VAL A 240 -24.08 -4.09 -1.05
CA VAL A 240 -22.98 -5.02 -0.80
C VAL A 240 -23.27 -5.91 0.42
N GLY A 241 -24.21 -5.55 1.30
CA GLY A 241 -24.35 -6.15 2.64
C GLY A 241 -23.19 -5.78 3.58
N GLY A 242 -23.12 -6.41 4.74
CA GLY A 242 -22.12 -6.12 5.75
C GLY A 242 -21.97 -7.22 6.79
N SER A 243 -21.12 -7.04 7.81
CA SER A 243 -20.38 -5.79 8.07
C SER A 243 -19.06 -5.63 7.31
N SER A 244 -18.58 -6.65 6.57
CA SER A 244 -17.35 -6.57 5.76
C SER A 244 -17.59 -6.01 4.36
N SER A 245 -18.32 -4.89 4.25
CA SER A 245 -18.78 -4.32 2.99
C SER A 245 -17.63 -3.91 2.07
N GLY A 246 -16.65 -3.15 2.58
CA GLY A 246 -15.53 -2.67 1.77
C GLY A 246 -14.65 -3.81 1.24
N ALA A 247 -14.45 -4.85 2.07
CA ALA A 247 -13.70 -6.04 1.68
C ALA A 247 -14.35 -6.76 0.50
N ALA A 248 -15.67 -7.00 0.56
CA ALA A 248 -16.40 -7.66 -0.50
C ALA A 248 -16.47 -6.81 -1.78
N ALA A 249 -16.82 -5.52 -1.65
CA ALA A 249 -16.88 -4.60 -2.79
C ALA A 249 -15.53 -4.49 -3.50
N GLY A 250 -14.45 -4.28 -2.73
CA GLY A 250 -13.10 -4.18 -3.27
C GLY A 250 -12.64 -5.47 -3.95
N LEU A 251 -12.87 -6.63 -3.33
CA LEU A 251 -12.46 -7.92 -3.89
C LEU A 251 -13.21 -8.26 -5.18
N ALA A 252 -14.48 -7.87 -5.27
CA ALA A 252 -15.28 -8.08 -6.47
C ALA A 252 -14.93 -7.08 -7.60
N ALA A 253 -14.55 -5.86 -7.25
CA ALA A 253 -14.31 -4.78 -8.21
C ALA A 253 -12.86 -4.70 -8.72
N TYR A 254 -11.87 -5.09 -7.91
CA TYR A 254 -10.47 -4.79 -8.16
C TYR A 254 -9.64 -6.03 -8.54
N PRO A 255 -9.24 -6.18 -9.82
CA PRO A 255 -8.42 -7.30 -10.27
C PRO A 255 -7.01 -7.33 -9.68
N TRP A 256 -6.59 -6.24 -9.03
CA TRP A 256 -5.31 -6.12 -8.35
C TRP A 256 -5.38 -6.51 -6.88
N LEU A 257 -6.55 -6.82 -6.33
CA LEU A 257 -6.76 -7.27 -4.96
C LEU A 257 -6.98 -8.78 -4.94
N ASP A 258 -6.04 -9.54 -4.36
CA ASP A 258 -6.10 -11.02 -4.43
C ASP A 258 -6.93 -11.63 -3.30
N MET A 259 -6.98 -10.98 -2.13
CA MET A 259 -7.73 -11.44 -0.97
C MET A 259 -8.13 -10.29 -0.04
N ALA A 260 -9.08 -10.54 0.86
CA ALA A 260 -9.50 -9.58 1.88
C ALA A 260 -9.69 -10.28 3.22
N ILE A 261 -9.15 -9.71 4.29
CA ILE A 261 -9.38 -10.17 5.67
C ILE A 261 -10.62 -9.52 6.22
N THR A 262 -11.52 -10.35 6.73
CA THR A 262 -12.84 -9.98 7.25
C THR A 262 -13.03 -10.48 8.68
N SER A 263 -14.21 -10.22 9.24
CA SER A 263 -14.69 -10.90 10.44
C SER A 263 -16.11 -11.39 10.23
N ASP A 264 -16.42 -12.53 10.85
CA ASP A 264 -17.73 -13.16 10.76
C ASP A 264 -18.26 -13.55 12.14
N THR A 265 -19.26 -12.81 12.63
CA THR A 265 -19.97 -13.15 13.88
C THR A 265 -21.30 -13.86 13.61
N SER A 266 -22.01 -13.45 12.55
CA SER A 266 -23.36 -13.93 12.23
C SER A 266 -23.66 -13.88 10.73
N GLY A 267 -22.62 -13.87 9.91
CA GLY A 267 -22.64 -13.83 8.45
C GLY A 267 -21.91 -12.63 7.83
N SER A 268 -21.09 -11.90 8.60
CA SER A 268 -20.46 -10.65 8.16
C SER A 268 -19.38 -10.81 7.09
N THR A 269 -18.98 -12.05 6.77
CA THR A 269 -18.15 -12.40 5.62
C THR A 269 -19.00 -13.02 4.52
N ILE A 270 -19.80 -14.04 4.86
CA ILE A 270 -20.55 -14.82 3.87
C ILE A 270 -21.69 -14.03 3.20
N PHE A 271 -22.40 -13.16 3.92
CA PHE A 271 -23.48 -12.36 3.34
C PHE A 271 -22.97 -11.34 2.33
N PRO A 272 -21.96 -10.49 2.64
CA PRO A 272 -21.49 -9.55 1.66
C PRO A 272 -20.80 -10.25 0.49
N ALA A 273 -20.07 -11.35 0.74
CA ALA A 273 -19.47 -12.16 -0.33
C ALA A 273 -20.53 -12.71 -1.30
N ALA A 274 -21.63 -13.28 -0.77
CA ALA A 274 -22.73 -13.81 -1.58
C ALA A 274 -23.43 -12.73 -2.41
N ARG A 275 -23.59 -11.51 -1.88
CA ARG A 275 -24.23 -10.40 -2.61
C ARG A 275 -23.37 -9.98 -3.81
N VAL A 276 -22.06 -9.82 -3.65
CA VAL A 276 -21.21 -9.34 -4.75
C VAL A 276 -20.67 -10.46 -5.65
N GLY A 277 -20.86 -11.72 -5.26
CA GLY A 277 -20.48 -12.89 -6.06
C GLY A 277 -19.02 -13.33 -5.89
N VAL A 278 -18.47 -13.21 -4.68
CA VAL A 278 -17.13 -13.71 -4.33
C VAL A 278 -17.23 -14.82 -3.27
N TYR A 279 -16.14 -15.55 -3.05
CA TYR A 279 -16.08 -16.54 -1.98
C TYR A 279 -15.84 -15.86 -0.63
N GLY A 280 -16.59 -16.30 0.39
CA GLY A 280 -16.40 -15.94 1.79
C GLY A 280 -16.30 -17.22 2.64
N ILE A 281 -15.33 -17.26 3.54
CA ILE A 281 -15.00 -18.43 4.39
C ILE A 281 -14.95 -17.97 5.85
#